data_AF-A0AAP0RG70-F1
#
_entry.id   AF-A0AAP0RG70-F1
#
_cell.length_a   1.000
_cell.length_b   1.000
_cell.length_c   1.000
_cell.angle_alpha   90.00
_cell.angle_beta   90.00
_cell.angle_gamma   90.00
#
_symmetry.space_group_name_H-M   'P 1'
#
loop_
_entity.id
_entity.type
_entity.pdbx_description
1 polymer ?
#
loop_
_entity_poly.entity_id
_entity_poly.type
_entity_poly.pdbx_seq_one_letter_code
_entity_poly.pdbx_strand_id
1 'polypeptide(L)'
;MAFTHTERRLHQMMFADRDYERKPILQLSGDCPVVTVQNWAERGYSVVNVQCKDRTKLLFDVVCTLTDMQYVVYHATIDTAGDGASLEFCIRHTDGTPISSEAERQRVIQCLQAAIERRASEGVRLELCTADRQGLLADVTRTFRENGLNVTRAEVSTARDMAHNVFYVTDAAGNPADTKIIEAVREKIGLGNLKVKELPLIYHQKEERDEQAVGVGGAVLLSLGSLVRRNLYNLGLIRSYS
;
A
#
# COMPACT_ATOMS: atom_id res chain seq x y z
N MET A 1 -4.29 -32.25 -4.38
CA MET A 1 -3.08 -31.42 -4.58
C MET A 1 -3.24 -30.20 -3.70
N ALA A 2 -2.31 -29.95 -2.78
CA ALA A 2 -2.35 -28.72 -1.97
C ALA A 2 -2.21 -27.52 -2.93
N PHE A 3 -3.19 -26.63 -2.96
CA PHE A 3 -3.05 -25.34 -3.63
C PHE A 3 -1.95 -24.56 -2.90
N THR A 4 -0.73 -24.57 -3.43
CA THR A 4 0.31 -23.67 -2.95
C THR A 4 -0.11 -22.25 -3.29
N HIS A 5 -0.53 -21.49 -2.28
CA HIS A 5 -0.84 -20.07 -2.44
C HIS A 5 0.46 -19.34 -2.77
N THR A 6 0.73 -19.11 -4.05
CA THR A 6 2.01 -18.59 -4.58
C THR A 6 2.41 -17.27 -3.92
N GLU A 7 1.43 -16.41 -3.64
CA GLU A 7 1.66 -15.13 -2.96
C GLU A 7 2.06 -15.29 -1.49
N ARG A 8 1.55 -16.33 -0.81
CA ARG A 8 1.92 -16.66 0.57
C ARG A 8 3.34 -17.21 0.61
N ARG A 9 3.66 -18.09 -0.34
CA ARG A 9 5.02 -18.64 -0.49
C ARG A 9 6.04 -17.54 -0.80
N LEU A 10 5.72 -16.61 -1.69
CA LEU A 10 6.58 -15.46 -1.98
C LEU A 10 6.77 -14.57 -0.76
N HIS A 11 5.70 -14.31 0.00
CA HIS A 11 5.76 -13.56 1.26
C HIS A 11 6.78 -14.21 2.23
N GLN A 12 6.65 -15.53 2.46
CA GLN A 12 7.55 -16.29 3.33
C GLN A 12 9.01 -16.27 2.85
N MET A 13 9.23 -16.37 1.53
CA MET A 13 10.58 -16.32 0.95
C MET A 13 11.23 -14.95 1.16
N MET A 14 10.49 -13.86 0.97
CA MET A 14 11.00 -12.50 1.17
C MET A 14 11.36 -12.24 2.64
N PHE A 15 10.49 -12.66 3.56
CA PHE A 15 10.76 -12.58 4.99
C PHE A 15 11.99 -13.39 5.39
N ALA A 16 12.15 -14.61 4.87
CA ALA A 16 13.30 -15.46 5.15
C ALA A 16 14.64 -14.87 4.64
N ASP A 17 14.60 -14.10 3.55
CA ASP A 17 15.73 -13.37 2.98
C ASP A 17 16.06 -12.07 3.74
N ARG A 18 15.29 -11.75 4.79
CA ARG A 18 15.43 -10.55 5.62
C ARG A 18 15.43 -9.26 4.79
N ASP A 19 14.52 -9.20 3.82
CA ASP A 19 14.33 -8.03 2.96
C ASP A 19 14.11 -6.73 3.77
N TYR A 20 13.47 -6.84 4.93
CA TYR A 20 13.26 -5.76 5.89
C TYR A 20 14.54 -5.15 6.51
N GLU A 21 15.70 -5.80 6.38
CA GLU A 21 17.00 -5.25 6.77
C GLU A 21 17.67 -4.47 5.63
N ARG A 22 17.18 -4.60 4.38
CA ARG A 22 17.76 -3.93 3.22
C ARG A 22 17.34 -2.46 3.20
N LYS A 23 18.29 -1.58 2.88
CA LYS A 23 17.96 -0.20 2.54
C LYS A 23 17.19 -0.20 1.21
N PRO A 24 16.09 0.56 1.11
CA PRO A 24 15.37 0.68 -0.15
C PRO A 24 16.33 1.20 -1.22
N ILE A 25 16.37 0.51 -2.38
CA ILE A 25 17.27 0.83 -3.50
C ILE A 25 16.91 2.20 -4.10
N LEU A 26 15.64 2.62 -3.94
CA LEU A 26 15.11 3.91 -4.33
C LEU A 26 14.46 4.56 -3.10
N GLN A 27 14.88 5.77 -2.75
CA GLN A 27 14.16 6.58 -1.75
C GLN A 27 12.87 7.09 -2.40
N LEU A 28 11.79 6.34 -2.21
CA LEU A 28 10.46 6.74 -2.63
C LEU A 28 10.01 7.91 -1.75
N SER A 29 9.62 9.00 -2.39
CA SER A 29 9.24 10.25 -1.73
C SER A 29 7.85 10.14 -1.08
N GLY A 30 7.75 10.53 0.19
CA GLY A 30 6.51 10.98 0.84
C GLY A 30 5.56 9.92 1.42
N ASP A 31 5.38 8.77 0.77
CA ASP A 31 4.27 7.84 1.06
C ASP A 31 4.69 6.56 1.83
N CYS A 32 5.74 6.65 2.64
CA CYS A 32 6.24 5.51 3.42
C CYS A 32 5.21 5.09 4.51
N PRO A 33 4.90 3.78 4.67
CA PRO A 33 3.98 3.32 5.69
C PRO A 33 4.47 3.68 7.10
N VAL A 34 3.61 4.34 7.86
CA VAL A 34 3.86 4.66 9.27
C VAL A 34 3.33 3.50 10.10
N VAL A 35 4.25 2.80 10.79
CA VAL A 35 3.89 1.71 11.70
C VAL A 35 4.31 2.10 13.11
N THR A 36 3.36 2.06 14.04
CA THR A 36 3.62 2.27 15.47
C THR A 36 3.17 1.06 16.26
N VAL A 37 3.92 0.77 17.33
CA VAL A 37 3.66 -0.37 18.20
C VAL A 37 3.68 0.11 19.64
N GLN A 38 2.60 -0.17 20.35
CA GLN A 38 2.38 0.19 21.75
C GLN A 38 2.06 -1.07 22.55
N ASN A 39 2.64 -1.19 23.74
CA ASN A 39 2.32 -2.31 24.62
C ASN A 39 1.23 -1.90 25.62
N TRP A 40 0.17 -2.69 25.72
CA TRP A 40 -0.91 -2.47 26.68
C TRP A 40 -0.83 -3.53 27.79
N ALA A 41 0.12 -3.32 28.71
CA ALA A 41 0.51 -4.30 29.73
C ALA A 41 -0.66 -4.80 30.59
N GLU A 42 -1.61 -3.92 30.94
CA GLU A 42 -2.79 -4.26 31.75
C GLU A 42 -3.71 -5.30 31.08
N ARG A 43 -3.71 -5.34 29.74
CA ARG A 43 -4.55 -6.26 28.96
C ARG A 43 -3.76 -7.43 28.34
N GLY A 44 -2.44 -7.43 28.54
CA GLY A 44 -1.54 -8.49 28.08
C GLY A 44 -1.51 -8.64 26.56
N TYR A 45 -1.58 -7.53 25.80
CA TYR A 45 -1.42 -7.54 24.34
C TYR A 45 -0.69 -6.27 23.86
N SER A 46 -0.16 -6.32 22.64
CA SER A 46 0.41 -5.16 21.95
C SER A 46 -0.54 -4.66 20.87
N VAL A 47 -0.59 -3.35 20.69
CA VAL A 47 -1.37 -2.69 19.64
C VAL A 47 -0.40 -2.24 18.56
N VAL A 48 -0.66 -2.67 17.33
CA VAL A 48 0.05 -2.25 16.13
C VAL A 48 -0.87 -1.35 15.33
N ASN A 49 -0.45 -0.13 15.07
CA ASN A 49 -1.13 0.80 14.17
C ASN A 49 -0.34 0.93 12.88
N VAL A 50 -1.01 0.79 11.75
CA VAL A 50 -0.46 0.93 10.41
C VAL A 50 -1.24 2.01 9.69
N GLN A 51 -0.54 3.06 9.24
CA GLN A 51 -1.09 4.11 8.39
C GLN A 51 -0.32 4.15 7.08
N CYS A 52 -1.01 3.93 5.96
CA CYS A 52 -0.38 3.89 4.64
C CYS A 52 -1.42 4.12 3.54
N LYS A 53 -0.97 4.14 2.28
CA LYS A 53 -1.85 4.19 1.13
C LYS A 53 -2.65 2.89 1.00
N ASP A 54 -3.96 2.99 0.82
CA ASP A 54 -4.80 1.83 0.61
C ASP A 54 -4.47 1.16 -0.74
N ARG A 55 -4.50 -0.17 -0.73
CA ARG A 55 -4.29 -0.97 -1.92
C ARG A 55 -4.85 -2.36 -1.77
N THR A 56 -5.12 -2.98 -2.90
CA THR A 56 -5.51 -4.38 -2.96
C THR A 56 -4.48 -5.26 -2.23
N LYS A 57 -4.97 -6.14 -1.35
CA LYS A 57 -4.19 -7.08 -0.53
C LYS A 57 -3.36 -6.45 0.59
N LEU A 58 -3.58 -5.18 0.95
CA LEU A 58 -2.91 -4.56 2.10
C LEU A 58 -3.11 -5.38 3.40
N LEU A 59 -4.37 -5.71 3.73
CA LEU A 59 -4.69 -6.52 4.91
C LEU A 59 -4.02 -7.91 4.88
N PHE A 60 -4.00 -8.54 3.71
CA PHE A 60 -3.33 -9.85 3.53
C PHE A 60 -1.84 -9.74 3.87
N ASP A 61 -1.18 -8.69 3.42
CA ASP A 61 0.25 -8.48 3.67
C ASP A 61 0.56 -8.26 5.14
N VAL A 62 -0.25 -7.44 5.82
CA VAL A 62 -0.09 -7.18 7.26
C VAL A 62 -0.30 -8.45 8.07
N VAL A 63 -1.42 -9.16 7.87
CA VAL A 63 -1.75 -10.38 8.62
C VAL A 63 -0.74 -11.49 8.34
N CYS A 64 -0.32 -11.67 7.09
CA CYS A 64 0.72 -12.62 6.73
C CYS A 64 2.03 -12.34 7.46
N THR A 65 2.43 -11.07 7.53
CA THR A 65 3.66 -10.64 8.21
C THR A 65 3.59 -10.92 9.70
N LEU A 66 2.50 -10.52 10.35
CA LEU A 66 2.28 -10.80 11.77
C LEU A 66 2.32 -12.32 12.04
N THR A 67 1.69 -13.11 11.17
CA THR A 67 1.66 -14.58 11.30
C THR A 67 3.05 -15.20 11.12
N ASP A 68 3.84 -14.75 10.14
CA ASP A 68 5.22 -15.26 9.93
C ASP A 68 6.15 -14.89 11.07
N MET A 69 5.89 -13.76 11.73
CA MET A 69 6.54 -13.34 12.96
C MET A 69 5.96 -14.02 14.22
N GLN A 70 5.10 -15.02 14.07
CA GLN A 70 4.49 -15.79 15.16
C GLN A 70 3.61 -14.94 16.10
N TYR A 71 2.95 -13.92 15.58
CA TYR A 71 1.90 -13.19 16.29
C TYR A 71 0.50 -13.66 15.90
N VAL A 72 -0.37 -13.71 16.90
CA VAL A 72 -1.80 -13.98 16.77
C VAL A 72 -2.56 -12.67 16.87
N VAL A 73 -3.41 -12.38 15.88
CA VAL A 73 -4.33 -11.23 15.88
C VAL A 73 -5.63 -11.63 16.58
N TYR A 74 -5.99 -10.93 17.66
CA TYR A 74 -7.25 -11.18 18.39
C TYR A 74 -8.36 -10.22 17.99
N HIS A 75 -7.97 -8.99 17.66
CA HIS A 75 -8.87 -7.93 17.27
C HIS A 75 -8.17 -7.07 16.22
N ALA A 76 -8.94 -6.61 15.25
CA ALA A 76 -8.47 -5.66 14.26
C ALA A 76 -9.58 -4.68 13.91
N THR A 77 -9.20 -3.42 13.76
CA THR A 77 -10.04 -2.34 13.23
C THR A 77 -9.40 -1.86 11.95
N ILE A 78 -10.18 -1.81 10.86
CA ILE A 78 -9.70 -1.37 9.56
C ILE A 78 -10.60 -0.24 9.09
N ASP A 79 -10.00 0.94 8.91
CA ASP A 79 -10.65 2.12 8.39
C ASP A 79 -9.94 2.55 7.10
N THR A 80 -10.70 2.69 6.01
CA THR A 80 -10.21 3.14 4.71
C THR A 80 -10.94 4.42 4.33
N ALA A 81 -10.20 5.47 3.98
CA ALA A 81 -10.76 6.76 3.57
C ALA A 81 -9.94 7.34 2.42
N GLY A 82 -10.60 7.61 1.29
CA GLY A 82 -9.91 8.08 0.08
C GLY A 82 -8.90 7.06 -0.42
N ASP A 83 -7.65 7.48 -0.55
CA ASP A 83 -6.50 6.63 -0.90
C ASP A 83 -5.70 6.19 0.33
N GLY A 84 -6.16 6.46 1.55
CA GLY A 84 -5.50 6.09 2.80
C GLY A 84 -6.18 4.92 3.51
N ALA A 85 -5.37 4.14 4.23
CA ALA A 85 -5.81 3.09 5.12
C ALA A 85 -5.16 3.24 6.50
N SER A 86 -5.98 3.10 7.54
CA SER A 86 -5.59 3.03 8.94
C SER A 86 -6.02 1.67 9.49
N LEU A 87 -5.06 0.86 9.92
CA LEU A 87 -5.31 -0.47 10.46
C LEU A 87 -4.74 -0.57 11.87
N GLU A 88 -5.57 -0.93 12.83
CA GLU A 88 -5.20 -1.22 14.21
C GLU A 88 -5.32 -2.72 14.46
N PHE A 89 -4.28 -3.35 15.02
CA PHE A 89 -4.26 -4.77 15.37
C PHE A 89 -3.86 -4.98 16.83
N CYS A 90 -4.69 -5.67 17.58
CA CYS A 90 -4.33 -6.20 18.91
C CYS A 90 -3.72 -7.59 18.75
N ILE A 91 -2.44 -7.71 19.07
CA ILE A 91 -1.64 -8.91 18.86
C ILE A 91 -1.01 -9.44 20.16
N ARG A 92 -0.77 -10.76 20.20
CA ARG A 92 0.18 -11.39 21.14
C ARG A 92 1.06 -12.35 20.38
N HIS A 93 2.26 -12.59 20.89
CA HIS A 93 3.09 -13.67 20.38
C HIS A 93 2.38 -15.02 20.65
N THR A 94 2.72 -16.05 19.88
CA THR A 94 2.12 -17.39 20.02
C THR A 94 2.35 -18.03 21.39
N ASP A 95 3.35 -17.58 22.15
CA ASP A 95 3.56 -17.95 23.55
C ASP A 95 2.63 -17.23 24.55
N GLY A 96 1.78 -16.32 24.06
CA GLY A 96 0.81 -15.55 24.85
C GLY A 96 1.34 -14.22 25.38
N THR A 97 2.61 -13.88 25.17
CA THR A 97 3.22 -12.64 25.66
C THR A 97 2.98 -11.46 24.71
N PRO A 98 2.89 -10.22 25.22
CA PRO A 98 3.00 -9.03 24.37
C PRO A 98 4.46 -8.84 23.93
N ILE A 99 4.68 -7.94 22.96
CA ILE A 99 6.02 -7.54 22.54
C ILE A 99 6.82 -7.06 23.76
N SER A 100 7.94 -7.72 24.00
CA SER A 100 8.65 -7.69 25.27
C SER A 100 9.93 -6.85 25.25
N SER A 101 10.50 -6.64 24.06
CA SER A 101 11.77 -5.91 23.89
C SER A 101 11.71 -4.87 22.77
N GLU A 102 12.55 -3.83 22.88
CA GLU A 102 12.65 -2.80 21.83
C GLU A 102 13.17 -3.38 20.50
N ALA A 103 14.07 -4.35 20.55
CA ALA A 103 14.58 -5.01 19.34
C ALA A 103 13.48 -5.80 18.60
N GLU A 104 12.62 -6.49 19.35
CA GLU A 104 11.45 -7.18 18.81
C GLU A 104 10.45 -6.18 18.22
N ARG A 105 10.15 -5.10 18.96
CA ARG A 105 9.31 -3.99 18.50
C ARG A 105 9.80 -3.40 17.17
N GLN A 106 11.10 -3.08 17.09
CA GLN A 106 11.69 -2.52 15.91
C GLN A 106 11.65 -3.49 14.72
N ARG A 107 11.85 -4.80 14.98
CA ARG A 107 11.71 -5.83 13.95
C ARG A 107 10.29 -5.90 13.40
N VAL A 108 9.26 -5.83 14.26
CA VAL A 108 7.84 -5.83 13.82
C VAL A 108 7.56 -4.64 12.92
N ILE A 109 8.01 -3.45 13.32
CA ILE A 109 7.87 -2.21 12.53
C ILE A 109 8.51 -2.40 11.16
N GLN A 110 9.78 -2.82 11.11
CA GLN A 110 10.52 -2.98 9.85
C GLN A 110 9.89 -4.03 8.94
N CYS A 111 9.48 -5.18 9.47
CA CYS A 111 8.86 -6.24 8.69
C CYS A 111 7.54 -5.78 8.08
N LEU A 112 6.73 -5.04 8.83
CA LEU A 112 5.45 -4.51 8.34
C LEU A 112 5.68 -3.43 7.29
N GLN A 113 6.59 -2.49 7.52
CA GLN A 113 6.94 -1.46 6.54
C GLN A 113 7.42 -2.08 5.23
N ALA A 114 8.41 -2.99 5.30
CA ALA A 114 8.93 -3.68 4.13
C ALA A 114 7.85 -4.49 3.39
N ALA A 115 6.97 -5.18 4.13
CA ALA A 115 5.88 -5.95 3.54
C ALA A 115 4.84 -5.08 2.81
N ILE A 116 4.60 -3.87 3.32
CA ILE A 116 3.68 -2.91 2.70
C ILE A 116 4.32 -2.26 1.48
N GLU A 117 5.55 -1.77 1.61
CA GLU A 117 6.32 -1.09 0.55
C GLU A 117 6.59 -2.00 -0.64
N ARG A 118 7.03 -3.24 -0.42
CA ARG A 118 7.39 -4.16 -1.51
C ARG A 118 6.23 -4.54 -2.44
N ARG A 119 4.99 -4.22 -2.06
CA ARG A 119 3.78 -4.40 -2.90
C ARG A 119 3.01 -3.10 -3.12
N ALA A 120 3.62 -1.95 -2.82
CA ALA A 120 3.12 -0.65 -3.24
C ALA A 120 3.00 -0.63 -4.76
N SER A 121 1.92 -0.03 -5.26
CA SER A 121 1.61 0.00 -6.70
C SER A 121 1.87 1.40 -7.19
N GLU A 122 3.14 1.71 -7.40
CA GLU A 122 3.60 3.04 -7.79
C GLU A 122 3.90 3.11 -9.28
N GLY A 123 3.55 4.23 -9.89
CA GLY A 123 3.82 4.51 -11.29
C GLY A 123 2.64 4.23 -12.22
N VAL A 124 2.90 4.38 -13.51
CA VAL A 124 1.93 4.23 -14.59
C VAL A 124 1.60 2.75 -14.78
N ARG A 125 0.31 2.43 -14.81
CA ARG A 125 -0.15 1.05 -14.99
C ARG A 125 -0.36 0.72 -16.47
N LEU A 126 0.43 -0.24 -16.95
CA LEU A 126 0.43 -0.75 -18.31
C LEU A 126 -0.16 -2.17 -18.35
N GLU A 127 -1.21 -2.36 -19.12
CA GLU A 127 -1.83 -3.67 -19.37
C GLU A 127 -1.38 -4.19 -20.74
N LEU A 128 -0.66 -5.31 -20.74
CA LEU A 128 -0.27 -6.06 -21.93
C LEU A 128 -1.25 -7.21 -22.16
N CYS A 129 -1.88 -7.24 -23.33
CA CYS A 129 -2.70 -8.34 -23.81
C CYS A 129 -2.21 -8.76 -25.20
N THR A 130 -1.52 -9.89 -25.31
CA THR A 130 -0.96 -10.36 -26.59
C THR A 130 -0.73 -11.87 -26.56
N ALA A 131 -0.50 -12.48 -27.74
CA ALA A 131 -0.23 -13.91 -27.84
C ALA A 131 1.03 -14.25 -27.04
N ASP A 132 0.90 -15.24 -26.15
CA ASP A 132 2.03 -15.68 -25.36
C ASP A 132 3.02 -16.42 -26.28
N ARG A 133 4.30 -16.14 -26.08
CA ARG A 133 5.39 -16.75 -26.84
C ARG A 133 6.64 -16.77 -25.99
N GLN A 134 7.51 -17.71 -26.30
CA GLN A 134 8.83 -17.75 -25.69
C GLN A 134 9.56 -16.41 -25.90
N GLY A 135 10.08 -15.84 -24.82
CA GLY A 135 10.79 -14.56 -24.85
C GLY A 135 9.93 -13.30 -24.70
N LEU A 136 8.59 -13.40 -24.70
CA LEU A 136 7.70 -12.21 -24.62
C LEU A 136 8.05 -11.27 -23.47
N LEU A 137 8.16 -11.80 -22.24
CA LEU A 137 8.49 -10.98 -21.06
C LEU A 137 9.89 -10.38 -21.15
N ALA A 138 10.85 -11.10 -21.72
CA ALA A 138 12.22 -10.61 -21.89
C ALA A 138 12.25 -9.44 -22.89
N ASP A 139 11.50 -9.52 -23.99
CA ASP A 139 11.42 -8.46 -24.99
C ASP A 139 10.74 -7.21 -24.43
N VAL A 140 9.63 -7.40 -23.71
CA VAL A 140 8.85 -6.31 -23.10
C VAL A 140 9.67 -5.60 -22.01
N THR A 141 10.24 -6.36 -21.07
CA THR A 141 11.04 -5.77 -19.98
C THR A 141 12.34 -5.14 -20.48
N ARG A 142 12.95 -5.70 -21.53
CA ARG A 142 14.08 -5.07 -22.23
C ARG A 142 13.66 -3.72 -22.80
N THR A 143 12.51 -3.66 -23.47
CA THR A 143 12.00 -2.41 -24.03
C THR A 143 11.77 -1.37 -22.94
N PHE A 144 11.19 -1.73 -21.80
CA PHE A 144 11.05 -0.80 -20.67
C PHE A 144 12.41 -0.25 -20.21
N ARG A 145 13.37 -1.15 -19.95
CA ARG A 145 14.71 -0.77 -19.50
C ARG A 145 15.45 0.14 -20.49
N GLU A 146 15.39 -0.18 -21.79
CA GLU A 146 16.06 0.60 -22.84
C GLU A 146 15.48 2.00 -23.03
N ASN A 147 14.23 2.22 -22.60
CA ASN A 147 13.61 3.55 -22.62
C ASN A 147 13.64 4.23 -21.23
N GLY A 148 14.45 3.71 -20.29
CA GLY A 148 14.63 4.33 -18.97
C GLY A 148 13.44 4.16 -18.02
N LEU A 149 12.58 3.16 -18.26
CA LEU A 149 11.49 2.80 -17.35
C LEU A 149 11.93 1.73 -16.37
N ASN A 150 11.58 1.91 -15.11
CA ASN A 150 11.71 0.92 -14.06
C ASN A 150 10.37 0.22 -13.82
N VAL A 151 10.38 -1.10 -13.69
CA VAL A 151 9.18 -1.88 -13.31
C VAL A 151 9.17 -2.04 -11.79
N THR A 152 8.21 -1.40 -11.12
CA THR A 152 8.05 -1.46 -9.66
C THR A 152 7.26 -2.69 -9.23
N ARG A 153 6.27 -3.10 -10.05
CA ARG A 153 5.46 -4.29 -9.84
C ARG A 153 5.04 -4.89 -11.18
N ALA A 154 4.99 -6.21 -11.24
CA ALA A 154 4.43 -6.95 -12.36
C ALA A 154 3.49 -8.05 -11.88
N GLU A 155 2.33 -8.15 -12.51
CA GLU A 155 1.44 -9.30 -12.42
C GLU A 155 1.47 -10.00 -13.77
N VAL A 156 1.85 -11.27 -13.77
CA VAL A 156 2.03 -12.06 -14.99
C VAL A 156 1.07 -13.22 -14.96
N SER A 157 0.26 -13.34 -16.00
CA SER A 157 -0.66 -14.46 -16.15
C SER A 157 -0.80 -14.84 -17.62
N THR A 158 -0.91 -16.14 -17.87
CA THR A 158 -1.17 -16.68 -19.21
C THR A 158 -2.43 -17.53 -19.13
N ALA A 159 -3.37 -17.28 -20.05
CA ALA A 159 -4.59 -18.05 -20.18
C ALA A 159 -4.92 -18.26 -21.66
N ARG A 160 -5.16 -19.52 -22.07
CA ARG A 160 -5.53 -19.88 -23.45
C ARG A 160 -4.55 -19.29 -24.49
N ASP A 161 -3.25 -19.46 -24.26
CA ASP A 161 -2.16 -18.94 -25.10
C ASP A 161 -2.12 -17.41 -25.24
N MET A 162 -2.87 -16.68 -24.40
CA MET A 162 -2.83 -15.24 -24.30
C MET A 162 -2.13 -14.84 -23.02
N ALA A 163 -1.15 -13.94 -23.13
CA ALA A 163 -0.52 -13.28 -22.00
C ALA A 163 -1.37 -12.07 -21.58
N HIS A 164 -1.73 -12.03 -20.31
CA HIS A 164 -2.41 -10.93 -19.64
C HIS A 164 -1.52 -10.44 -18.51
N ASN A 165 -0.68 -9.46 -18.81
CA ASN A 165 0.32 -8.94 -17.88
C ASN A 165 0.00 -7.50 -17.50
N VAL A 166 0.19 -7.16 -16.23
CA VAL A 166 0.08 -5.80 -15.72
C VAL A 166 1.44 -5.38 -15.20
N PHE A 167 1.93 -4.23 -15.65
CA PHE A 167 3.17 -3.64 -15.20
C PHE A 167 2.89 -2.27 -14.58
N TYR A 168 3.49 -1.99 -13.43
CA TYR A 168 3.56 -0.66 -12.84
C TYR A 168 4.95 -0.12 -13.12
N VAL A 169 5.03 1.04 -13.76
CA VAL A 169 6.30 1.60 -14.23
C VAL A 169 6.52 3.04 -13.78
N THR A 170 7.76 3.33 -13.40
CA THR A 170 8.26 4.66 -13.04
C THR A 170 9.42 5.05 -13.95
N ASP A 171 9.86 6.30 -13.88
CA ASP A 171 11.13 6.70 -14.47
C ASP A 171 12.33 6.08 -13.72
N ALA A 172 13.55 6.31 -14.23
CA ALA A 172 14.77 5.82 -13.62
C ALA A 172 15.00 6.30 -12.16
N ALA A 173 14.39 7.44 -11.78
CA ALA A 173 14.51 8.05 -10.47
C ALA A 173 13.37 7.64 -9.50
N GLY A 174 12.36 6.91 -9.97
CA GLY A 174 11.19 6.49 -9.19
C GLY A 174 9.98 7.43 -9.27
N ASN A 175 10.02 8.48 -10.10
CA ASN A 175 8.90 9.39 -10.30
C ASN A 175 7.91 8.84 -11.35
N PRO A 176 6.70 9.44 -11.46
CA PRO A 176 5.79 9.13 -12.56
C PRO A 176 6.48 9.31 -13.92
N ALA A 177 6.40 8.27 -14.76
CA ALA A 177 7.04 8.26 -16.08
C ALA A 177 6.41 9.30 -17.03
N ASP A 178 7.25 9.98 -17.82
CA ASP A 178 6.79 10.94 -18.84
C ASP A 178 5.92 10.22 -19.89
N THR A 179 4.76 10.81 -20.19
CA THR A 179 3.82 10.33 -21.20
C THR A 179 4.49 10.07 -22.55
N LYS A 180 5.47 10.88 -22.96
CA LYS A 180 6.21 10.69 -24.23
C LYS A 180 6.99 9.38 -24.25
N ILE A 181 7.60 9.02 -23.12
CA ILE A 181 8.35 7.77 -22.98
C ILE A 181 7.38 6.59 -23.01
N ILE A 182 6.24 6.72 -22.31
CA ILE A 182 5.19 5.70 -22.31
C ILE A 182 4.68 5.46 -23.74
N GLU A 183 4.37 6.52 -24.51
CA GLU A 183 3.93 6.37 -25.90
C GLU A 183 5.00 5.74 -26.79
N ALA A 184 6.27 6.14 -26.68
CA ALA A 184 7.36 5.52 -27.45
C ALA A 184 7.51 4.01 -27.16
N VAL A 185 7.31 3.61 -25.91
CA VAL A 185 7.31 2.20 -25.50
C VAL A 185 6.12 1.44 -26.09
N ARG A 186 4.93 2.07 -26.10
CA ARG A 186 3.73 1.47 -26.70
C ARG A 186 3.84 1.34 -28.20
N GLU A 187 4.50 2.27 -28.89
CA GLU A 187 4.80 2.15 -30.33
C GLU A 187 5.71 0.95 -30.61
N LYS A 188 6.76 0.74 -29.79
CA LYS A 188 7.68 -0.40 -29.93
C LYS A 188 7.03 -1.77 -29.65
N ILE A 189 6.15 -1.86 -28.65
CA ILE A 189 5.49 -3.11 -28.25
C ILE A 189 4.21 -3.38 -29.07
N GLY A 190 3.58 -2.31 -29.56
CA GLY A 190 2.32 -2.32 -30.29
C GLY A 190 1.20 -1.64 -29.49
N LEU A 191 0.65 -0.57 -30.05
CA LEU A 191 -0.38 0.28 -29.43
C LEU A 191 -1.65 -0.50 -29.02
N GLY A 192 -2.02 -1.53 -29.77
CA GLY A 192 -3.15 -2.40 -29.48
C GLY A 192 -2.88 -3.46 -28.41
N ASN A 193 -1.61 -3.82 -28.22
CA ASN A 193 -1.16 -4.85 -27.27
C ASN A 193 -0.93 -4.27 -25.89
N LEU A 194 -0.35 -3.07 -25.80
CA LEU A 194 0.00 -2.40 -24.54
C LEU A 194 -0.88 -1.17 -24.31
N LYS A 195 -1.82 -1.29 -23.38
CA LYS A 195 -2.76 -0.24 -23.01
C LYS A 195 -2.30 0.44 -21.74
N VAL A 196 -2.36 1.77 -21.73
CA VAL A 196 -2.28 2.54 -20.49
C VAL A 196 -3.65 2.48 -19.84
N LYS A 197 -3.71 2.02 -18.59
CA LYS A 197 -4.90 2.24 -17.75
C LYS A 197 -4.50 3.17 -16.62
N GLU A 198 -4.99 4.39 -16.68
CA GLU A 198 -5.01 5.27 -15.52
C GLU A 198 -6.16 4.84 -14.59
N LEU A 199 -5.89 4.52 -13.32
CA LEU A 199 -6.92 4.41 -12.27
C LEU A 199 -6.30 4.59 -10.87
N PRO A 200 -6.94 5.31 -9.92
CA PRO A 200 -7.75 6.52 -10.05
C PRO A 200 -6.90 7.79 -9.93
N LEU A 201 -7.54 8.88 -10.35
CA LEU A 201 -7.08 10.26 -10.39
C LEU A 201 -6.35 10.71 -9.11
N ILE A 202 -5.14 11.19 -9.35
CA ILE A 202 -4.49 12.25 -8.61
C ILE A 202 -5.46 13.45 -8.60
N TYR A 203 -6.20 13.66 -7.52
CA TYR A 203 -6.74 14.99 -7.23
C TYR A 203 -5.59 15.83 -6.68
N HIS A 204 -4.73 16.32 -7.56
CA HIS A 204 -4.14 17.62 -7.28
C HIS A 204 -5.29 18.62 -7.41
N GLN A 205 -5.91 18.96 -6.29
CA GLN A 205 -6.46 20.30 -6.18
C GLN A 205 -5.28 21.23 -6.40
N LYS A 206 -5.16 21.67 -7.65
CA LYS A 206 -4.53 22.93 -7.99
C LYS A 206 -5.31 23.94 -7.16
N GLU A 207 -4.76 24.30 -5.99
CA GLU A 207 -5.16 25.53 -5.34
C GLU A 207 -4.91 26.62 -6.37
N GLU A 208 -5.99 27.06 -7.01
CA GLU A 208 -6.01 28.33 -7.70
C GLU A 208 -5.71 29.38 -6.63
N ARG A 209 -4.44 29.72 -6.56
CA ARG A 209 -3.93 30.94 -5.95
C ARG A 209 -4.45 32.10 -6.78
N ASP A 210 -5.69 32.47 -6.56
CA ASP A 210 -6.18 33.79 -6.93
C ASP A 210 -5.71 34.78 -5.86
N GLU A 211 -4.66 35.49 -6.22
CA GLU A 211 -4.21 36.71 -5.56
C GLU A 211 -5.26 37.80 -5.76
N GLN A 212 -5.86 38.32 -4.69
CA GLN A 212 -6.39 39.69 -4.65
C GLN A 212 -6.07 40.38 -3.32
N ALA A 213 -4.94 41.10 -3.38
CA ALA A 213 -4.65 42.43 -2.86
C ALA A 213 -5.29 42.95 -1.53
N VAL A 214 -4.38 43.25 -0.59
CA VAL A 214 -4.20 44.50 0.18
C VAL A 214 -5.38 45.04 1.01
N GLY A 215 -5.19 45.12 2.34
CA GLY A 215 -5.91 46.09 3.17
C GLY A 215 -5.87 45.89 4.69
N VAL A 216 -4.83 46.42 5.35
CA VAL A 216 -4.81 47.13 6.65
C VAL A 216 -5.71 46.64 7.82
N GLY A 217 -5.06 46.23 8.92
CA GLY A 217 -5.43 46.69 10.27
C GLY A 217 -6.12 45.71 11.24
N GLY A 218 -5.35 45.27 12.25
CA GLY A 218 -5.80 45.25 13.66
C GLY A 218 -6.66 44.09 14.19
N ALA A 219 -6.35 43.73 15.44
CA ALA A 219 -7.11 42.98 16.44
C ALA A 219 -7.10 41.43 16.39
N VAL A 220 -6.35 40.87 17.36
CA VAL A 220 -6.54 39.54 17.94
C VAL A 220 -7.88 39.50 18.68
N LEU A 221 -8.73 38.49 18.42
CA LEU A 221 -9.63 37.91 19.42
C LEU A 221 -9.87 36.41 19.13
N LEU A 222 -9.76 35.62 20.21
CA LEU A 222 -10.01 34.18 20.30
C LEU A 222 -11.50 33.84 20.08
N SER A 223 -11.77 32.65 19.53
CA SER A 223 -13.09 32.00 19.66
C SER A 223 -12.93 30.48 19.83
N LEU A 224 -13.33 30.01 21.01
CA LEU A 224 -13.61 28.63 21.38
C LEU A 224 -14.96 28.21 20.76
N GLY A 225 -15.08 26.99 20.21
CA GLY A 225 -16.42 26.43 19.96
C GLY A 225 -16.53 25.25 19.01
N SER A 226 -16.52 24.04 19.60
CA SER A 226 -17.35 22.85 19.31
C SER A 226 -17.96 22.60 17.92
N LEU A 227 -17.77 21.37 17.42
CA LEU A 227 -18.81 20.63 16.67
C LEU A 227 -18.60 19.12 16.84
N VAL A 228 -19.04 18.62 18.00
CA VAL A 228 -19.35 17.20 18.25
C VAL A 228 -20.87 17.09 18.34
N ARG A 229 -21.41 16.02 17.73
CA ARG A 229 -22.81 15.52 17.66
C ARG A 229 -23.68 16.02 16.50
N ARG A 230 -23.98 15.06 15.62
CA ARG A 230 -25.36 14.73 15.19
C ARG A 230 -25.36 13.38 14.45
N ASN A 231 -25.82 12.32 15.10
CA ASN A 231 -27.01 11.55 14.68
C ASN A 231 -27.28 10.37 15.64
N LEU A 232 -28.25 10.53 16.53
CA LEU A 232 -28.92 9.45 17.26
C LEU A 232 -30.41 9.73 17.17
N TYR A 233 -31.09 9.08 16.23
CA TYR A 233 -32.54 8.85 16.28
C TYR A 233 -32.83 7.52 15.59
N ASN A 234 -32.91 6.44 16.36
CA ASN A 234 -34.17 5.70 16.46
C ASN A 234 -34.16 4.77 17.68
N LEU A 235 -35.24 4.93 18.44
CA LEU A 235 -35.57 4.29 19.71
C LEU A 235 -35.96 2.83 19.50
N GLY A 236 -35.76 2.02 20.55
CA GLY A 236 -36.30 0.68 20.66
C GLY A 236 -36.02 0.05 22.03
N LEU A 237 -36.47 0.71 23.10
CA LEU A 237 -36.44 0.16 24.47
C LEU A 237 -37.27 -1.13 24.55
N ILE A 238 -36.64 -2.26 24.82
CA ILE A 238 -37.32 -3.45 25.34
C ILE A 238 -37.09 -3.49 26.86
N ARG A 239 -38.19 -3.32 27.61
CA ARG A 239 -38.27 -3.55 29.05
C ARG A 239 -38.18 -5.05 29.32
N SER A 240 -37.29 -5.46 30.21
CA SER A 240 -37.32 -6.78 30.84
C SER A 240 -38.37 -6.78 31.97
N TYR A 241 -39.24 -7.79 31.98
CA TYR A 241 -40.07 -8.16 33.12
C TYR A 241 -39.48 -9.39 33.81
N SER A 242 -39.59 -9.36 35.13
CA SER A 242 -39.40 -10.42 36.15
C SER A 242 -37.99 -10.91 36.42
#